data_AF-A0A7W1KHH2-F1
#
_entry.id   AF-A0A7W1KHH2-F1
#
_cell.length_a   1.000
_cell.length_b   1.000
_cell.length_c   1.000
_cell.angle_alpha   90.00
_cell.angle_beta   90.00
_cell.angle_gamma   90.00
#
_symmetry.space_group_name_H-M   'P 1'
#
loop_
_entity.id
_entity.type
_entity.pdbx_description
1 polymer ?
#
loop_
_entity_poly.entity_id
_entity_poly.type
_entity_poly.pdbx_seq_one_letter_code
_entity_poly.pdbx_strand_id
1 'polypeptide(L)'
;MTTTINKEVEVNAFYFSQGNSFKSFPKAITLDHKQYNFRDGLQMLVQKGQDAVRFFDMTDGLNNYRLRQEHDQWFLVSLRPVTR
;
A
#
# COMPACT_ATOMS: atom_id res chain seq x y z
N MET A 1 5.01 -0.45 18.09
CA MET A 1 3.54 -0.58 18.21
C MET A 1 2.92 -0.38 16.84
N THR A 2 1.88 -1.14 16.48
CA THR A 2 1.16 -0.99 15.21
C THR A 2 0.00 -0.02 15.39
N THR A 3 -0.11 0.97 14.51
CA THR A 3 -1.22 1.93 14.48
C THR A 3 -2.20 1.51 13.38
N THR A 4 -3.44 1.20 13.75
CA THR A 4 -4.52 0.96 12.80
C THR A 4 -5.15 2.31 12.41
N ILE A 5 -5.29 2.57 11.11
CA ILE A 5 -5.71 3.87 10.58
C ILE A 5 -7.03 3.72 9.81
N ASN A 6 -7.11 2.78 8.87
CA ASN A 6 -8.27 2.54 7.99
C ASN A 6 -8.86 3.83 7.39
N LYS A 7 -8.00 4.69 6.85
CA LYS A 7 -8.43 5.94 6.17
C LYS A 7 -8.17 5.85 4.67
N GLU A 8 -9.05 6.48 3.91
CA GLU A 8 -8.87 6.67 2.47
C GLU A 8 -7.63 7.54 2.20
N VAL A 9 -6.90 7.23 1.14
CA VAL A 9 -5.69 7.94 0.73
C VAL A 9 -5.67 8.15 -0.77
N GLU A 10 -5.01 9.21 -1.21
CA GLU A 10 -4.69 9.41 -2.62
C GLU A 10 -3.38 8.71 -2.95
N VAL A 11 -3.33 7.95 -4.05
CA VAL A 11 -2.06 7.40 -4.59
C VAL A 11 -1.56 8.34 -5.67
N ASN A 12 -0.50 9.08 -5.35
CA ASN A 12 0.02 10.14 -6.23
C ASN A 12 0.96 9.61 -7.31
N ALA A 13 1.57 8.45 -7.09
CA ALA A 13 2.55 7.88 -7.99
C ALA A 13 2.59 6.37 -7.88
N PHE A 14 2.97 5.70 -8.97
CA PHE A 14 3.21 4.27 -9.04
C PHE A 14 4.62 3.98 -9.55
N TYR A 15 5.16 2.83 -9.19
CA TYR A 15 6.22 2.18 -9.95
C TYR A 15 5.70 0.86 -10.52
N PHE A 16 6.31 0.43 -11.61
CA PHE A 16 5.94 -0.79 -12.31
C PHE A 16 7.11 -1.76 -12.24
N SER A 17 6.84 -3.00 -11.86
CA SER A 17 7.84 -4.06 -11.97
C SER A 17 7.52 -4.95 -13.17
N GLN A 18 8.55 -5.18 -13.98
CA GLN A 18 8.49 -6.05 -15.14
C GLN A 18 9.16 -7.38 -14.74
N GLY A 19 8.35 -8.27 -14.17
CA GLY A 19 8.72 -9.68 -13.94
C GLY A 19 7.90 -10.59 -14.86
N ASN A 20 7.48 -11.76 -14.36
CA ASN A 20 6.58 -12.67 -15.09
C ASN A 20 5.16 -12.09 -15.36
N SER A 21 4.80 -10.99 -14.71
CA SER A 21 3.57 -10.24 -14.93
C SER A 21 3.82 -8.75 -14.66
N PHE A 22 3.09 -7.88 -15.36
CA PHE A 22 3.11 -6.44 -15.09
C PHE A 22 2.39 -6.16 -13.77
N LYS A 23 3.13 -5.69 -12.77
CA LYS A 23 2.58 -5.31 -11.46
C LYS A 23 2.81 -3.82 -11.22
N SER A 24 1.80 -3.14 -10.72
CA SER A 24 1.89 -1.75 -10.26
C SER A 24 1.92 -1.71 -8.74
N PHE A 25 2.78 -0.86 -8.20
CA PHE A 25 2.94 -0.65 -6.78
C PHE A 25 2.88 0.84 -6.48
N PRO A 26 2.16 1.27 -5.44
CA PRO A 26 2.19 2.67 -5.00
C PRO A 26 3.62 3.10 -4.68
N LYS A 27 4.03 4.25 -5.22
CA LYS A 27 5.32 4.88 -4.91
C LYS A 27 5.15 6.00 -3.89
N ALA A 28 4.01 6.67 -3.89
CA ALA A 28 3.69 7.70 -2.91
C ALA A 28 2.18 7.77 -2.65
N ILE A 29 1.82 8.12 -1.42
CA ILE A 29 0.44 8.44 -1.03
C ILE A 29 0.37 9.80 -0.32
N THR A 30 -0.81 10.41 -0.34
CA THR A 30 -1.17 11.54 0.52
C THR A 30 -2.24 11.11 1.52
N LEU A 31 -2.00 11.41 2.81
CA LEU A 31 -2.97 11.29 3.88
C LEU A 31 -2.90 12.53 4.77
N ASP A 32 -4.03 13.16 5.05
CA ASP A 32 -4.13 14.33 5.95
C ASP A 32 -3.09 15.44 5.59
N HIS A 33 -2.96 15.76 4.29
CA HIS A 33 -1.99 16.71 3.71
C HIS A 33 -0.50 16.33 3.86
N LYS A 34 -0.20 15.12 4.33
CA LYS A 34 1.16 14.59 4.43
C LYS A 34 1.43 13.56 3.35
N GLN A 35 2.54 13.73 2.66
CA GLN A 35 3.02 12.77 1.67
C GLN A 35 3.91 11.71 2.32
N TYR A 36 3.70 10.45 1.93
CA TYR A 36 4.52 9.31 2.30
C TYR A 36 5.11 8.69 1.04
N ASN A 37 6.42 8.46 1.01
CA ASN A 37 7.12 7.91 -0.14
C ASN A 37 7.65 6.51 0.20
N PHE A 38 7.41 5.57 -0.70
CA PHE A 38 7.82 4.17 -0.53
C PHE A 38 9.05 3.86 -1.37
N ARG A 39 9.89 2.97 -0.84
CA ARG A 39 11.10 2.48 -1.50
C ARG A 39 10.91 1.11 -2.11
N ASP A 40 10.13 0.27 -1.44
CA ASP A 40 9.86 -1.11 -1.86
C ASP A 40 8.50 -1.57 -1.31
N GLY A 41 7.99 -2.68 -1.83
CA GLY A 41 6.79 -3.29 -1.31
C GLY A 41 6.45 -4.65 -1.91
N LEU A 42 5.48 -5.30 -1.25
CA LEU A 42 4.93 -6.59 -1.65
C LEU A 42 3.42 -6.44 -1.91
N GLN A 43 2.95 -7.05 -3.00
CA GLN A 43 1.54 -7.09 -3.36
C GLN A 43 0.96 -8.49 -3.11
N MET A 44 -0.21 -8.53 -2.47
CA MET A 44 -1.01 -9.72 -2.25
C MET A 44 -2.42 -9.52 -2.84
N LEU A 45 -2.94 -10.53 -3.52
CA LEU A 45 -4.32 -10.54 -4.03
C LEU A 45 -5.15 -11.50 -3.18
N VAL A 46 -6.25 -11.02 -2.61
CA VAL A 46 -7.22 -11.81 -1.87
C VAL A 46 -8.51 -11.83 -2.69
N GLN A 47 -8.93 -13.03 -3.10
CA GLN A 47 -10.18 -13.24 -3.82
C GLN A 47 -11.23 -13.85 -2.90
N LYS A 48 -12.44 -13.31 -2.92
CA LYS A 48 -13.59 -13.86 -2.19
C LYS A 48 -14.79 -13.90 -3.15
N GLY A 49 -14.99 -15.06 -3.78
CA GLY A 49 -16.01 -15.20 -4.82
C GLY A 49 -15.68 -14.32 -6.03
N GLN A 50 -16.58 -13.39 -6.36
CA GLN A 50 -16.39 -12.44 -7.47
C GLN A 50 -15.63 -11.17 -7.05
N ASP A 51 -15.43 -10.95 -5.74
CA ASP A 51 -14.73 -9.79 -5.23
C ASP A 51 -13.22 -10.04 -5.14
N ALA A 52 -12.45 -9.01 -5.49
CA ALA A 52 -10.99 -9.02 -5.39
C ALA A 52 -10.50 -7.80 -4.62
N VAL A 53 -9.73 -8.06 -3.56
CA VAL A 53 -9.06 -7.03 -2.76
C VAL A 53 -7.57 -7.19 -2.91
N ARG A 54 -6.87 -6.10 -3.23
CA ARG A 54 -5.40 -6.08 -3.27
C ARG A 54 -4.86 -5.46 -2.00
N PHE A 55 -3.89 -6.11 -1.38
CA PHE A 55 -3.12 -5.56 -0.28
C PHE A 55 -1.70 -5.28 -0.74
N PHE A 56 -1.14 -4.17 -0.24
CA PHE A 56 0.22 -3.77 -0.51
C PHE A 56 0.93 -3.48 0.81
N ASP A 57 1.96 -4.25 1.11
CA ASP A 57 2.85 -3.97 2.23
C ASP A 57 4.02 -3.15 1.69
N MET A 58 3.98 -1.84 1.94
CA MET A 58 4.96 -0.86 1.48
C MET A 58 5.92 -0.49 2.61
N THR A 59 7.15 -0.08 2.27
CA THR A 59 8.12 0.41 3.26
C THR A 59 8.88 1.64 2.79
N ASP A 60 9.19 2.54 3.72
CA ASP A 60 10.14 3.65 3.50
C ASP A 60 11.54 3.34 4.09
N GLY A 61 11.72 2.14 4.67
CA GLY A 61 12.92 1.71 5.38
C GLY A 61 12.93 2.00 6.89
N LEU A 62 12.00 2.81 7.39
CA LEU A 62 11.81 3.12 8.81
C LEU A 62 10.46 2.59 9.33
N ASN A 63 9.43 2.64 8.49
CA ASN A 63 8.07 2.21 8.77
C ASN A 63 7.58 1.29 7.65
N ASN A 64 6.71 0.37 8.04
CA ASN A 64 5.92 -0.47 7.16
C ASN A 64 4.47 0.05 7.14
N TYR A 65 3.90 0.08 5.95
CA TYR A 65 2.59 0.62 5.65
C TYR A 65 1.79 -0.46 4.94
N ARG A 66 0.59 -0.75 5.42
CA ARG A 66 -0.33 -1.64 4.73
C ARG A 66 -1.38 -0.82 4.02
N LEU A 67 -1.40 -0.92 2.70
CA LEU A 67 -2.44 -0.37 1.85
C LEU A 67 -3.40 -1.46 1.44
N ARG A 68 -4.66 -1.07 1.25
CA ARG A 68 -5.70 -1.91 0.68
C ARG A 68 -6.32 -1.17 -0.49
N GLN A 69 -6.45 -1.85 -1.61
CA GLN A 69 -7.17 -1.39 -2.77
C GLN A 69 -8.43 -2.26 -2.95
N GLU A 70 -9.58 -1.61 -2.93
CA GLU A 70 -10.89 -2.20 -3.23
C GLU A 70 -11.46 -1.42 -4.41
N HIS A 71 -11.62 -2.07 -5.56
CA HIS A 71 -11.91 -1.39 -6.84
C HIS A 71 -10.87 -0.29 -7.14
N ASP A 72 -11.30 0.98 -7.20
CA ASP A 72 -10.47 2.16 -7.44
C ASP A 72 -10.13 2.94 -6.17
N GLN A 73 -10.64 2.51 -5.01
CA GLN A 73 -10.41 3.17 -3.73
C GLN A 73 -9.20 2.60 -3.01
N TRP A 74 -8.45 3.49 -2.35
CA TRP A 74 -7.23 3.15 -1.63
C TRP A 74 -7.33 3.54 -0.18
N PHE A 75 -6.90 2.64 0.71
CA PHE A 75 -6.94 2.85 2.15
C PHE A 75 -5.57 2.57 2.75
N LEU A 76 -5.09 3.45 3.64
CA LEU A 76 -4.03 3.13 4.58
C LEU A 76 -4.65 2.41 5.78
N VAL A 77 -4.43 1.10 5.84
CA VAL A 77 -4.98 0.21 6.87
C VAL A 77 -4.18 0.31 8.16
N SER A 78 -2.86 0.26 8.06
CA SER A 78 -1.99 0.29 9.23
C SER A 78 -0.60 0.84 8.93
N LEU A 79 0.02 1.40 9.97
CA LEU A 79 1.41 1.85 9.98
C LEU A 79 2.12 1.26 11.19
N ARG A 80 3.35 0.76 11.01
CA ARG A 80 4.18 0.29 12.13
C ARG A 80 5.67 0.56 11.87
N PRO A 81 6.48 0.84 12.89
CA PRO A 81 7.93 0.88 12.75
C PRO A 81 8.48 -0.46 12.25
N VAL A 82 9.58 -0.43 11.50
CA VAL A 82 10.37 -1.62 11.17
C VAL A 82 11.08 -2.08 12.44
N THR A 83 10.80 -3.30 12.90
CA THR A 83 11.57 -3.92 13.99
C THR A 83 12.88 -4.42 13.42
N ARG A 84 14.01 -3.99 13.99
CA ARG A 84 15.34 -4.54 13.71
C ARG A 84 15.56 -5.82 14.51
#